data_AF-A0A1R3HIM0-F1
#
_entry.id   AF-A0A1R3HIM0-F1
#
_cell.length_a   1.000
_cell.length_b   1.000
_cell.length_c   1.000
_cell.angle_alpha   90.00
_cell.angle_beta   90.00
_cell.angle_gamma   90.00
#
_symmetry.space_group_name_H-M   'P 1'
#
loop_
_entity.id
_entity.type
_entity.pdbx_description
1 polymer ?
#
loop_
_entity_poly.entity_id
_entity_poly.type
_entity_poly.pdbx_seq_one_letter_code
_entity_poly.pdbx_strand_id
1 'polypeptide(L)'
;MEKIIERYERYSYAERQLAATETEQNGSWTLEHAKLKARMEVLQRNQRHFMGEDIENLSLRELQNLEQQLDSALKHIRSRKNQLMFESISELQKKDKALQEQNNMLAKKVKEKEKATTAQQGQWEQQNNGQDSSSILLPQPMQNLSGTYEARNNGREEEGTPAHHRTANALLPPWMIRHLD
;
A
#
# COMPACT_ATOMS: atom_id res chain seq x y z
N MET A 1 -16.06 2.53 -78.64
CA MET A 1 -14.83 1.76 -78.34
C MET A 1 -13.92 2.53 -77.39
N GLU A 2 -13.63 3.80 -77.66
CA GLU A 2 -12.81 4.69 -76.81
C GLU A 2 -13.23 4.73 -75.34
N LYS A 3 -14.52 4.89 -75.03
CA LYS A 3 -15.05 4.90 -73.64
C LYS A 3 -14.81 3.59 -72.86
N ILE A 4 -14.52 2.48 -73.54
CA ILE A 4 -14.21 1.20 -72.90
C ILE A 4 -12.72 1.14 -72.60
N ILE A 5 -11.89 1.58 -73.56
CA ILE A 5 -10.43 1.69 -73.40
C ILE A 5 -10.09 2.66 -72.27
N GLU A 6 -10.70 3.85 -72.27
CA GLU A 6 -10.49 4.87 -71.24
C GLU A 6 -10.86 4.37 -69.83
N ARG A 7 -11.92 3.57 -69.72
CA ARG A 7 -12.27 2.94 -68.43
C ARG A 7 -11.23 1.91 -68.00
N TYR A 8 -10.79 1.06 -68.91
CA TYR A 8 -9.76 0.06 -68.61
C TYR A 8 -8.44 0.70 -68.19
N GLU A 9 -7.99 1.75 -68.91
CA GLU A 9 -6.78 2.50 -68.58
C GLU A 9 -6.87 3.14 -67.19
N ARG A 10 -8.02 3.73 -66.84
CA ARG A 10 -8.25 4.29 -65.49
C ARG A 10 -8.15 3.23 -64.39
N TYR A 11 -8.76 2.05 -64.59
CA TYR A 11 -8.69 0.96 -63.61
C TYR A 11 -7.27 0.38 -63.49
N SER A 12 -6.60 0.11 -64.62
CA SER A 12 -5.24 -0.42 -64.61
C SER A 12 -4.24 0.56 -63.98
N TYR A 13 -4.41 1.86 -64.22
CA TYR A 13 -3.60 2.89 -63.56
C TYR A 13 -3.87 2.94 -62.05
N ALA A 14 -5.13 2.93 -61.63
CA ALA A 14 -5.49 2.93 -60.21
C ALA A 14 -4.95 1.70 -59.47
N GLU A 15 -5.00 0.52 -60.09
CA GLU A 15 -4.47 -0.74 -59.53
C GLU A 15 -2.94 -0.68 -59.36
N ARG A 16 -2.19 -0.17 -60.34
CA ARG A 16 -0.74 0.02 -60.21
C ARG A 16 -0.39 1.01 -59.10
N GLN A 17 -1.14 2.10 -58.97
CA GLN A 17 -0.93 3.07 -57.89
C GLN A 17 -1.17 2.44 -56.52
N LEU A 18 -2.22 1.64 -56.37
CA LEU A 18 -2.49 0.92 -55.11
C LEU A 18 -1.35 -0.07 -54.76
N ALA A 19 -0.91 -0.89 -55.72
CA ALA A 19 0.20 -1.82 -55.52
C ALA A 19 1.52 -1.10 -55.17
N ALA A 20 1.78 0.06 -55.78
CA ALA A 20 2.92 0.90 -55.44
C ALA A 20 2.82 1.42 -53.99
N THR A 21 1.66 1.97 -53.60
CA THR A 21 1.45 2.47 -52.24
C THR A 21 1.52 1.37 -51.17
N GLU A 22 1.02 0.16 -51.47
CA GLU A 22 1.10 -0.99 -50.56
C GLU A 22 2.55 -1.46 -50.39
N THR A 23 3.32 -1.48 -51.47
CA THR A 23 4.76 -1.83 -51.44
C THR A 23 5.56 -0.79 -50.65
N GLU A 24 5.29 0.50 -50.87
CA GLU A 24 5.90 1.60 -50.10
C GLU A 24 5.51 1.56 -48.62
N GLN A 25 4.23 1.29 -48.32
CA GLN A 25 3.74 1.14 -46.96
C GLN A 25 4.37 -0.07 -46.25
N ASN A 26 4.49 -1.21 -46.91
CA ASN A 26 5.15 -2.40 -46.37
C ASN A 26 6.66 -2.18 -46.17
N GLY A 27 7.32 -1.48 -47.10
CA GLY A 27 8.71 -1.04 -46.94
C GLY A 27 8.89 -0.10 -45.75
N SER A 28 7.96 0.84 -45.56
CA SER A 28 7.92 1.76 -44.43
C SER A 28 7.77 1.03 -43.09
N TRP A 29 6.84 0.08 -42.98
CA TRP A 29 6.66 -0.73 -41.77
C TRP A 29 7.88 -1.59 -41.46
N THR A 30 8.50 -2.19 -42.49
CA THR A 30 9.70 -3.01 -42.32
C THR A 30 10.86 -2.17 -41.78
N LEU A 31 11.04 -0.96 -42.30
CA LEU A 31 12.06 -0.02 -41.84
C LEU A 31 11.80 0.46 -40.40
N GLU A 32 10.58 0.86 -40.08
CA GLU A 32 10.23 1.31 -38.73
C GLU A 32 10.36 0.18 -37.70
N HIS A 33 9.99 -1.05 -38.07
CA HIS A 33 10.23 -2.23 -37.24
C HIS A 33 11.72 -2.47 -37.00
N ALA A 34 12.56 -2.41 -38.03
CA ALA A 34 14.01 -2.57 -37.90
C ALA A 34 14.62 -1.48 -36.99
N LYS A 35 14.16 -0.23 -37.12
CA LYS A 35 14.57 0.90 -36.28
C LYS A 35 14.16 0.72 -34.83
N LEU A 36 12.93 0.26 -34.58
CA LEU A 36 12.46 -0.05 -33.22
C LEU A 36 13.27 -1.19 -32.60
N LYS A 37 13.52 -2.25 -33.36
CA LYS A 37 14.35 -3.38 -32.92
C LYS A 37 15.76 -2.93 -32.54
N ALA A 38 16.41 -2.12 -33.37
CA ALA A 38 17.73 -1.57 -33.05
C ALA A 38 17.72 -0.74 -31.75
N ARG A 39 16.68 0.07 -31.52
CA ARG A 39 16.52 0.83 -30.25
C ARG A 39 16.37 -0.09 -29.05
N MET A 40 15.57 -1.15 -29.18
CA MET A 40 15.38 -2.15 -28.13
C MET A 40 16.69 -2.84 -27.77
N GLU A 41 17.47 -3.26 -28.76
CA GLU A 41 18.76 -3.91 -28.55
C GLU A 41 19.75 -2.99 -27.84
N VAL A 42 19.77 -1.69 -28.17
CA VAL A 42 20.58 -0.70 -27.45
C VAL A 42 20.14 -0.56 -26.00
N LEU A 43 18.82 -0.45 -25.74
CA LEU A 43 18.30 -0.35 -24.37
C LEU A 43 18.62 -1.59 -23.54
N GLN A 44 18.44 -2.78 -24.11
CA GLN A 44 18.74 -4.04 -23.43
C GLN A 44 20.24 -4.17 -23.12
N ARG A 45 21.11 -3.78 -24.06
CA ARG A 45 22.56 -3.74 -23.84
C ARG A 45 22.93 -2.77 -22.72
N ASN A 46 22.36 -1.57 -22.74
CA ASN A 46 22.59 -0.59 -21.67
C ASN A 46 22.12 -1.10 -20.31
N GLN A 47 20.98 -1.78 -20.26
CA GLN A 47 20.50 -2.42 -19.02
C GLN A 47 21.53 -3.43 -18.50
N ARG A 48 22.04 -4.32 -19.36
CA ARG A 48 23.10 -5.27 -18.97
C ARG A 48 24.35 -4.56 -18.44
N HIS A 49 24.80 -3.49 -19.11
CA HIS A 49 25.92 -2.69 -18.60
C HIS A 49 25.63 -2.10 -17.21
N PHE A 50 24.43 -1.55 -16.97
CA PHE A 50 24.06 -1.05 -15.64
C PHE A 50 24.00 -2.15 -14.57
N MET A 51 23.74 -3.40 -14.97
CA MET A 51 23.77 -4.57 -14.09
C MET A 51 25.18 -5.15 -13.90
N GLY A 52 26.21 -4.58 -14.55
CA GLY A 52 27.58 -5.06 -14.48
C GLY A 52 27.89 -6.22 -15.42
N GLU A 53 27.04 -6.48 -16.41
CA GLU A 53 27.21 -7.51 -17.45
C GLU A 53 27.79 -6.90 -18.74
N ASP A 54 28.42 -7.72 -19.61
CA ASP A 54 29.00 -7.31 -20.91
C ASP A 54 29.99 -6.11 -20.83
N ILE A 55 30.66 -5.92 -19.70
CA ILE A 55 31.51 -4.74 -19.43
C ILE A 55 32.89 -4.82 -20.14
N GLU A 56 33.34 -6.03 -20.47
CA GLU A 56 34.67 -6.31 -21.04
C GLU A 56 34.94 -5.55 -22.36
N ASN A 57 33.87 -5.20 -23.07
CA ASN A 57 33.94 -4.52 -24.36
C ASN A 57 33.90 -2.99 -24.25
N LEU A 58 33.74 -2.42 -23.05
CA LEU A 58 33.69 -0.99 -22.82
C LEU A 58 35.09 -0.39 -22.71
N SER A 59 35.28 0.79 -23.30
CA SER A 59 36.49 1.57 -23.09
C SER A 59 36.53 2.19 -21.68
N LEU A 60 37.72 2.56 -21.20
CA LEU A 60 37.89 3.20 -19.89
C LEU A 60 36.99 4.44 -19.73
N ARG A 61 36.84 5.25 -20.79
CA ARG A 61 36.00 6.45 -20.75
C ARG A 61 34.52 6.10 -20.61
N GLU A 62 34.06 5.06 -21.31
CA GLU A 62 32.67 4.60 -21.21
C GLU A 62 32.38 4.01 -19.83
N LEU A 63 33.34 3.27 -19.26
CA LEU A 63 33.23 2.73 -17.91
C LEU A 63 33.14 3.83 -16.86
N GLN A 64 33.98 4.87 -16.95
CA GLN A 64 33.92 6.03 -16.05
C GLN A 64 32.57 6.76 -16.16
N ASN A 65 32.05 6.93 -17.37
CA ASN A 65 30.74 7.54 -17.58
C ASN A 65 29.61 6.67 -16.99
N LEU A 66 29.69 5.35 -17.14
CA LEU A 66 28.75 4.40 -16.55
C LEU A 66 28.76 4.47 -15.02
N GLU A 67 29.94 4.48 -14.42
CA GLU A 67 30.14 4.63 -12.97
C GLU A 67 29.53 5.96 -12.47
N GLN A 68 29.80 7.07 -13.14
CA GLN A 68 29.26 8.38 -12.77
C GLN A 68 27.73 8.41 -12.86
N GLN A 69 27.15 7.78 -13.89
CA GLN A 69 25.69 7.67 -14.02
C GLN A 69 25.08 6.86 -12.88
N LEU A 70 25.67 5.72 -12.53
CA LEU A 70 25.21 4.88 -11.44
C LEU A 70 25.32 5.57 -10.08
N ASP A 71 26.46 6.22 -9.80
CA ASP A 71 26.64 6.97 -8.55
C ASP A 71 25.64 8.11 -8.41
N SER A 72 25.44 8.89 -9.49
CA SER A 72 24.45 9.96 -9.52
C SER A 72 23.03 9.42 -9.30
N ALA A 73 22.61 8.39 -10.03
CA ALA A 73 21.29 7.78 -9.88
C ALA A 73 21.07 7.25 -8.46
N LEU A 74 22.09 6.60 -7.89
CA LEU A 74 22.03 6.06 -6.54
C LEU A 74 21.90 7.15 -5.48
N LYS A 75 22.63 8.26 -5.63
CA LYS A 75 22.47 9.45 -4.78
C LYS A 75 21.05 10.01 -4.85
N HIS A 76 20.48 10.13 -6.04
CA HIS A 76 19.11 10.60 -6.23
C HIS A 76 18.09 9.66 -5.57
N ILE A 77 18.22 8.35 -5.77
CA ILE A 77 17.33 7.34 -5.16
C ILE A 77 17.39 7.42 -3.63
N ARG A 78 18.60 7.44 -3.05
CA ARG A 78 18.77 7.55 -1.59
C ARG A 78 18.18 8.86 -1.06
N SER A 79 18.45 9.98 -1.73
CA SER A 79 17.90 11.28 -1.36
C SER A 79 16.38 11.25 -1.33
N ARG A 80 15.75 10.72 -2.40
CA ARG A 80 14.29 10.62 -2.48
C ARG A 80 13.71 9.68 -1.43
N LYS A 81 14.34 8.52 -1.19
CA LYS A 81 13.92 7.58 -0.13
C LYS A 81 13.98 8.22 1.24
N ASN A 82 15.07 8.93 1.55
CA ASN A 82 15.23 9.62 2.82
C ASN A 82 14.20 10.73 2.98
N GLN A 83 13.96 11.53 1.94
CA GLN A 83 12.94 12.56 1.95
C GLN A 83 11.55 11.98 2.30
N LEU A 84 11.12 10.93 1.58
CA LEU A 84 9.84 10.27 1.83
C LEU A 84 9.74 9.69 3.25
N MET A 85 10.84 9.14 3.77
CA MET A 85 10.90 8.63 5.14
C MET A 85 10.72 9.76 6.16
N PHE A 86 11.40 10.90 5.98
CA PHE A 86 11.25 12.06 6.86
C PHE A 86 9.85 12.68 6.80
N GLU A 87 9.24 12.74 5.62
CA GLU A 87 7.85 13.15 5.44
C GLU A 87 6.92 12.23 6.25
N SER A 88 7.06 10.91 6.10
CA SER A 88 6.26 9.91 6.85
C SER A 88 6.44 10.01 8.36
N ILE A 89 7.68 10.15 8.85
CA ILE A 89 7.97 10.33 10.27
C ILE A 89 7.30 11.61 10.79
N SER A 90 7.39 12.71 10.04
CA SER A 90 6.80 13.98 10.43
C SER A 90 5.28 13.91 10.50
N GLU A 91 4.64 13.22 9.56
CA GLU A 91 3.19 12.98 9.59
C GLU A 91 2.76 12.16 10.79
N LEU A 92 3.48 11.08 11.09
CA LEU A 92 3.19 10.23 12.25
C LEU A 92 3.38 11.01 13.57
N GLN A 93 4.45 11.79 13.70
CA GLN A 93 4.67 12.63 14.88
C GLN A 93 3.57 13.69 15.08
N LYS A 94 3.03 14.26 13.99
CA LYS A 94 1.88 15.17 14.08
C LYS A 94 0.63 14.45 14.57
N LYS A 95 0.35 13.25 14.06
CA LYS A 95 -0.79 12.42 14.50
C LYS A 95 -0.66 12.02 15.96
N ASP A 96 0.52 11.59 16.38
CA ASP A 96 0.83 11.22 17.77
C ASP A 96 0.57 12.39 18.73
N LYS A 97 1.10 13.58 18.43
CA LYS A 97 0.84 14.80 19.22
C LYS A 97 -0.65 15.14 19.30
N ALA A 98 -1.36 15.07 18.17
CA ALA A 98 -2.80 15.36 18.14
C ALA A 98 -3.60 14.36 19.01
N LEU A 99 -3.28 13.07 18.92
CA LEU A 99 -3.91 12.03 19.73
C LEU A 99 -3.58 12.18 21.22
N GLN A 100 -2.33 12.52 21.55
CA GLN A 100 -1.93 12.76 22.92
C GLN A 100 -2.68 13.96 23.53
N GLU A 101 -2.89 15.03 22.78
CA GLU A 101 -3.69 16.17 23.24
C GLU A 101 -5.16 15.78 23.45
N GLN A 102 -5.76 15.01 22.53
CA GLN A 102 -7.12 14.49 22.71
C GLN A 102 -7.23 13.60 23.96
N ASN A 103 -6.27 12.71 24.17
CA ASN A 103 -6.25 11.83 25.34
C ASN A 103 -6.11 12.65 26.64
N ASN A 104 -5.23 13.64 26.67
CA ASN A 104 -5.08 14.55 27.81
C ASN A 104 -6.39 15.29 28.13
N MET A 105 -7.11 15.77 27.10
CA MET A 105 -8.42 16.41 27.29
C MET A 105 -9.47 15.44 27.84
N LEU A 106 -9.52 14.21 27.32
CA LEU A 106 -10.44 13.18 27.81
C LEU A 106 -10.12 12.77 29.25
N ALA A 107 -8.85 12.57 29.58
CA ALA A 107 -8.41 12.26 30.95
C ALA A 107 -8.81 13.35 31.95
N LYS A 108 -8.69 14.64 31.56
CA LYS A 108 -9.19 15.76 32.38
C LYS A 108 -10.70 15.70 32.58
N LYS A 109 -11.48 15.48 31.51
CA LYS A 109 -12.94 15.35 31.59
C LYS A 109 -13.40 14.17 32.46
N VAL A 110 -12.71 13.03 32.38
CA VAL A 110 -12.98 11.86 33.23
C VAL A 110 -12.75 12.22 34.69
N LYS A 111 -11.59 12.81 35.01
CA LYS A 111 -11.26 13.24 36.38
C LYS A 111 -12.26 14.26 36.95
N GLU A 112 -12.75 15.17 36.11
CA GLU A 112 -13.80 16.13 36.50
C GLU A 112 -15.13 15.45 36.80
N LYS A 113 -15.56 14.51 35.94
CA LYS A 113 -16.78 13.73 36.16
C LYS A 113 -16.69 12.86 37.41
N GLU A 114 -15.57 12.17 37.64
CA GLU A 114 -15.34 11.38 38.86
C GLU A 114 -15.50 12.23 40.11
N LYS A 115 -14.88 13.42 40.14
CA LYS A 115 -15.04 14.36 41.26
C LYS A 115 -16.49 14.80 41.46
N ALA A 116 -17.21 15.10 40.37
CA ALA A 116 -18.62 15.49 40.45
C ALA A 116 -19.49 14.33 40.98
N THR A 117 -19.24 13.09 40.54
CA THR A 117 -19.93 11.89 41.03
C THR A 117 -19.65 11.63 42.50
N THR A 118 -18.38 11.71 42.94
CA THR A 118 -18.03 11.55 44.36
C THR A 118 -18.65 12.65 45.23
N ALA A 119 -18.67 13.90 44.75
CA ALA A 119 -19.32 15.00 45.46
C ALA A 119 -20.85 14.79 45.58
N GLN A 120 -21.49 14.30 44.53
CA GLN A 120 -22.92 13.96 44.55
C GLN A 120 -23.20 12.80 45.52
N GLN A 121 -22.37 11.75 45.54
CA GLN A 121 -22.50 10.64 46.47
C GLN A 121 -22.33 11.07 47.94
N GLY A 122 -21.34 11.93 48.24
CA GLY A 122 -21.16 12.48 49.58
C GLY A 122 -22.31 13.41 50.04
N GLN A 123 -23.03 14.04 49.09
CA GLN A 123 -24.27 14.77 49.39
C GLN A 123 -25.45 13.83 49.65
N TRP A 124 -25.62 12.77 48.86
CA TRP A 124 -26.67 11.76 49.07
C TRP A 124 -26.52 11.01 50.41
N GLU A 125 -25.28 10.75 50.85
CA GLU A 125 -24.99 10.12 52.14
C GLU A 125 -25.28 11.05 53.33
N GLN A 126 -25.05 12.36 53.20
CA GLN A 126 -25.44 13.34 54.23
C GLN A 126 -26.95 13.55 54.33
N GLN A 127 -27.67 13.46 53.21
CA GLN A 127 -29.13 13.66 53.20
C GLN A 127 -29.89 12.44 53.75
N ASN A 128 -29.36 11.22 53.60
CA ASN A 128 -29.95 10.00 54.16
C ASN A 128 -29.59 9.72 55.63
N ASN A 129 -28.61 10.41 56.22
CA ASN A 129 -28.24 10.18 57.62
C ASN A 129 -29.10 10.98 58.63
N GLY A 130 -30.19 11.60 58.17
CA GLY A 130 -31.03 12.50 58.96
C GLY A 130 -32.40 11.96 59.33
N GLN A 131 -33.01 11.05 58.56
CA GLN A 131 -34.36 10.54 58.86
C GLN A 131 -34.54 9.10 58.38
N ASP A 132 -35.12 8.31 59.29
CA ASP A 132 -35.93 7.11 59.07
C ASP A 132 -35.29 5.72 59.27
N SER A 133 -35.40 5.29 60.52
CA SER A 133 -35.83 3.95 60.93
C SER A 133 -36.89 3.35 60.00
N SER A 134 -36.62 2.17 59.43
CA SER A 134 -37.54 1.00 59.29
C SER A 134 -37.25 0.18 58.03
N SER A 135 -36.90 -1.09 58.25
CA SER A 135 -37.14 -2.30 57.44
C SER A 135 -37.42 -2.18 55.93
N ILE A 136 -36.68 -2.94 55.10
CA ILE A 136 -37.22 -3.94 54.15
C ILE A 136 -36.07 -4.70 53.42
N LEU A 137 -36.04 -6.01 53.69
CA LEU A 137 -35.67 -7.19 52.87
C LEU A 137 -34.59 -7.12 51.77
N LEU A 138 -33.59 -8.00 51.91
CA LEU A 138 -32.68 -8.53 50.86
C LEU A 138 -33.48 -9.37 49.82
N PRO A 139 -33.08 -9.49 48.53
CA PRO A 139 -32.15 -10.56 48.13
C PRO A 139 -31.22 -10.29 46.90
N GLN A 140 -29.96 -10.73 47.06
CA GLN A 140 -29.08 -11.48 46.12
C GLN A 140 -28.63 -10.96 44.72
N PRO A 141 -27.44 -11.45 44.24
CA PRO A 141 -26.74 -10.93 43.07
C PRO A 141 -27.12 -11.64 41.77
N MET A 142 -27.35 -10.88 40.69
CA MET A 142 -27.55 -11.44 39.34
C MET A 142 -26.45 -10.97 38.38
N GLN A 143 -25.49 -11.87 38.20
CA GLN A 143 -25.01 -12.39 36.92
C GLN A 143 -24.55 -11.37 35.86
N ASN A 144 -23.21 -11.24 35.85
CA ASN A 144 -22.29 -10.92 34.78
C ASN A 144 -22.89 -11.15 33.37
N LEU A 145 -23.20 -10.05 32.67
CA LEU A 145 -23.47 -10.08 31.24
C LEU A 145 -22.13 -10.22 30.50
N SER A 146 -21.64 -11.46 30.44
CA SER A 146 -20.58 -11.86 29.54
C SER A 146 -21.12 -11.76 28.11
N GLY A 147 -20.73 -10.72 27.38
CA GLY A 147 -21.05 -10.55 25.96
C GLY A 147 -20.30 -11.58 25.12
N THR A 148 -20.87 -12.77 24.97
CA THR A 148 -20.52 -13.72 23.91
C THR A 148 -20.99 -13.16 22.57
N TYR A 149 -20.06 -12.68 21.75
CA TYR A 149 -20.32 -12.50 20.32
C TYR A 149 -20.22 -13.87 19.64
N GLU A 150 -21.36 -14.54 19.50
CA GLU A 150 -21.51 -15.62 18.53
C GLU A 150 -21.60 -15.00 17.13
N ALA A 151 -20.46 -14.80 16.48
CA ALA A 151 -20.42 -14.66 15.03
C ALA A 151 -20.47 -16.07 14.43
N ARG A 152 -21.70 -16.57 14.28
CA ARG A 152 -22.03 -17.79 13.56
C ARG A 152 -21.59 -17.65 12.10
N ASN A 153 -20.47 -18.30 11.78
CA ASN A 153 -20.01 -18.52 10.42
C ASN A 153 -20.46 -19.93 9.98
N ASN A 154 -21.13 -20.03 8.84
CA ASN A 154 -21.48 -21.26 8.12
C ASN A 154 -21.39 -20.90 6.63
N GLY A 155 -20.61 -21.54 5.75
CA GLY A 155 -19.65 -22.63 5.82
C GLY A 155 -18.79 -22.55 4.53
N ARG A 156 -17.57 -23.11 4.50
CA ARG A 156 -17.15 -24.36 3.78
C ARG A 156 -15.85 -23.96 3.02
N GLU A 157 -14.71 -24.65 2.97
CA GLU A 157 -14.28 -26.05 3.19
C GLU A 157 -12.80 -26.10 3.58
N GLU A 158 -12.44 -27.15 4.35
CA GLU A 158 -11.22 -27.98 4.34
C GLU A 158 -9.82 -27.31 4.48
N GLU A 159 -8.84 -27.80 5.24
CA GLU A 159 -8.53 -29.13 5.81
C GLU A 159 -7.35 -28.95 6.80
N GLY A 160 -7.21 -29.85 7.79
CA GLY A 160 -5.91 -30.11 8.45
C GLY A 160 -5.70 -29.60 9.90
N THR A 161 -6.09 -30.41 10.88
CA THR A 161 -5.50 -30.48 12.25
C THR A 161 -4.35 -31.53 12.25
N PRO A 162 -3.49 -31.71 13.30
CA PRO A 162 -3.68 -31.30 14.70
C PRO A 162 -2.44 -30.88 15.55
N ALA A 163 -2.79 -30.26 16.68
CA ALA A 163 -2.23 -30.45 18.02
C ALA A 163 -0.95 -29.71 18.49
N HIS A 164 -1.22 -28.85 19.49
CA HIS A 164 -0.54 -28.69 20.79
C HIS A 164 0.91 -28.15 20.78
N HIS A 165 1.11 -26.94 21.31
CA HIS A 165 1.70 -26.80 22.65
C HIS A 165 1.24 -25.51 23.34
N ARG A 166 0.91 -25.71 24.60
CA ARG A 166 0.40 -24.79 25.60
C ARG A 166 1.59 -24.14 26.28
N THR A 167 1.76 -22.83 26.16
CA THR A 167 2.46 -22.05 27.20
C THR A 167 1.70 -20.77 27.45
N ALA A 168 1.32 -20.65 28.71
CA ALA A 168 0.59 -19.55 29.29
C ALA A 168 1.41 -18.24 29.25
N ASN A 169 0.68 -17.13 29.34
CA ASN A 169 1.16 -15.81 29.72
C ASN A 169 2.09 -15.09 28.73
N ALA A 170 1.62 -14.83 27.51
CA ALA A 170 2.18 -13.79 26.67
C ALA A 170 1.18 -12.63 26.54
N LEU A 171 1.45 -11.54 27.26
CA LEU A 171 0.80 -10.22 27.18
C LEU A 171 1.03 -9.50 25.84
N LEU A 172 1.50 -10.20 24.80
CA LEU A 172 2.06 -9.58 23.61
C LEU A 172 1.32 -10.05 22.34
N PRO A 173 0.75 -9.10 21.58
CA PRO A 173 -0.07 -9.42 20.42
C PRO A 173 0.71 -10.03 19.24
N PRO A 174 0.03 -10.78 18.34
CA PRO A 174 0.64 -11.64 17.31
C PRO A 174 1.54 -10.96 16.27
N TRP A 175 1.52 -9.63 16.16
CA TRP A 175 2.36 -8.90 15.21
C TRP A 175 3.82 -8.76 15.66
N MET A 176 4.13 -8.99 16.94
CA MET A 176 5.51 -8.92 17.48
C MET A 176 6.32 -10.20 17.32
N ILE A 177 5.72 -11.31 16.87
CA ILE A 177 6.39 -12.61 16.82
C ILE A 177 6.98 -12.89 15.42
N ARG A 178 6.82 -11.99 14.44
CA ARG A 178 7.23 -12.25 13.05
C ARG A 178 8.62 -11.74 12.68
N HIS A 179 9.63 -11.95 13.53
CA HIS A 179 11.04 -11.70 13.16
C HIS A 179 11.99 -12.72 13.80
N LEU A 180 11.70 -14.01 13.65
CA LEU A 180 12.68 -15.08 13.77
C LEU A 180 12.18 -16.23 12.91
N ASP A 181 12.60 -16.23 11.64
CA ASP A 181 12.94 -17.41 10.84
C ASP A 181 13.68 -16.93 9.58
#